data_AF-A0A535NEJ3-F1
#
_entry.id   AF-A0A535NEJ3-F1
#
_cell.length_a   1.000
_cell.length_b   1.000
_cell.length_c   1.000
_cell.angle_alpha   90.00
_cell.angle_beta   90.00
_cell.angle_gamma   90.00
#
_symmetry.space_group_name_H-M   'P 1'
#
loop_
_entity.id
_entity.type
_entity.pdbx_description
1 polymer ?
#
loop_
_entity_poly.entity_id
_entity_poly.type
_entity_poly.pdbx_seq_one_letter_code
_entity_poly.pdbx_strand_id
1 'polypeptide(L)'
;MATVRSESDLRSLDRARMYTIFKPLDADERLTREQVMAAKRFRSVGRWELAGAVWLPSLVAIMVLGEWANAPAPMALAAVALAFLALLAFALLGDRRLRLK
;
A
#
# COMPACT_ATOMS: atom_id res chain seq x y z
N MET A 1 35.57 -14.44 -48.41
CA MET A 1 34.58 -13.70 -49.22
C MET A 1 33.84 -12.76 -48.28
N ALA A 2 34.27 -11.50 -48.19
CA ALA A 2 33.76 -10.55 -47.21
C ALA A 2 32.44 -9.94 -47.73
N THR A 3 31.37 -10.05 -46.95
CA THR A 3 30.07 -9.46 -47.26
C THR A 3 30.15 -7.94 -47.03
N VAL A 4 30.11 -7.17 -48.11
CA VAL A 4 29.95 -5.72 -48.05
C VAL A 4 28.55 -5.46 -47.49
N ARG A 5 28.46 -5.18 -46.19
CA ARG A 5 27.20 -4.72 -45.57
C ARG A 5 26.89 -3.34 -46.14
N SER A 6 25.89 -3.29 -47.02
CA SER A 6 25.30 -2.06 -47.54
C SER A 6 24.79 -1.21 -46.37
N GLU A 7 25.04 0.10 -46.43
CA GLU A 7 24.59 1.12 -45.46
C GLU A 7 23.06 1.07 -45.23
N SER A 8 22.30 0.52 -46.20
CA SER A 8 20.86 0.25 -46.10
C SER A 8 20.46 -0.80 -45.05
N ASP A 9 21.41 -1.61 -44.59
CA ASP A 9 21.21 -2.66 -43.58
C ASP A 9 21.38 -2.10 -42.15
N LEU A 10 21.87 -0.87 -42.01
CA LEU A 10 21.86 -0.08 -40.77
C LEU A 10 20.49 0.60 -40.58
N ARG A 11 19.42 -0.21 -40.64
CA ARG A 11 18.01 0.20 -40.52
C ARG A 11 17.63 0.80 -39.15
N SER A 12 18.58 0.91 -38.23
CA SER A 12 18.40 1.50 -36.90
C SER A 12 18.63 3.01 -36.85
N LEU A 13 19.15 3.63 -37.93
CA LEU A 13 19.45 5.06 -38.00
C LEU A 13 18.67 5.78 -39.10
N ASP A 14 17.48 5.29 -39.45
CA ASP A 14 16.57 6.03 -40.31
C ASP A 14 16.12 7.31 -39.59
N ARG A 15 16.62 8.47 -40.06
CA ARG A 15 16.41 9.80 -39.46
C ARG A 15 14.91 10.11 -39.30
N ALA A 16 14.05 9.58 -40.17
CA ALA A 16 12.60 9.72 -40.08
C ALA A 16 12.00 8.95 -38.88
N ARG A 17 12.56 7.80 -38.51
CA ARG A 17 12.15 7.00 -37.33
C ARG A 17 12.78 7.49 -36.03
N MET A 18 13.90 8.21 -36.11
CA MET A 18 14.56 8.77 -34.92
C MET A 18 13.64 9.74 -34.16
N TYR A 19 12.85 10.56 -34.86
CA TYR A 19 11.91 11.50 -34.25
C TYR A 19 10.64 10.85 -33.67
N THR A 20 10.30 9.62 -34.09
CA THR A 20 9.17 8.89 -33.50
C THR A 20 9.59 8.10 -32.27
N ILE A 21 10.82 7.58 -32.24
CA ILE A 21 11.39 6.88 -31.08
C ILE A 21 11.74 7.87 -29.96
N PHE A 22 12.22 9.07 -30.31
CA PHE A 22 12.52 10.17 -29.38
C PHE A 22 11.48 11.29 -29.47
N LYS A 23 10.19 10.95 -29.64
CA LYS A 23 9.13 11.95 -29.49
C LYS A 23 9.36 12.65 -28.14
N PRO A 24 9.44 13.99 -28.10
CA PRO A 24 9.69 14.70 -26.85
C PRO A 24 8.66 14.23 -25.82
N LEU A 25 9.15 13.87 -24.64
CA LEU A 25 8.30 13.46 -23.52
C LEU A 25 7.21 14.51 -23.37
N ASP A 26 5.96 14.07 -23.39
CA ASP A 26 4.81 14.97 -23.30
C ASP A 26 4.94 15.75 -21.99
N ALA A 27 4.94 17.08 -22.05
CA ALA A 27 5.25 17.92 -20.88
C ALA A 27 4.21 17.75 -19.76
N ASP A 28 3.02 17.26 -20.12
CA ASP A 28 1.91 16.97 -19.22
C ASP A 28 1.90 15.51 -18.73
N GLU A 29 2.77 14.63 -19.29
CA GLU A 29 2.85 13.24 -18.89
C GLU A 29 3.74 13.08 -17.65
N ARG A 30 3.13 12.65 -16.54
CA ARG A 30 3.85 12.41 -15.29
C ARG A 30 4.91 11.33 -15.46
N LEU A 31 6.14 11.67 -15.09
CA LEU A 31 7.26 10.74 -15.12
C LEU A 31 6.96 9.51 -14.24
N THR A 32 7.33 8.32 -14.71
CA THR A 32 7.09 7.06 -13.98
C THR A 32 7.62 7.11 -12.54
N ARG A 33 8.74 7.81 -12.31
CA ARG A 33 9.30 8.04 -10.97
C ARG A 33 8.36 8.81 -10.05
N GLU A 34 7.66 9.81 -10.58
CA GLU A 34 6.71 10.64 -9.83
C GLU A 34 5.44 9.86 -9.51
N GLN A 35 5.02 8.97 -10.41
CA GLN A 35 3.94 8.03 -10.17
C GLN A 35 4.28 7.04 -9.03
N VAL A 36 5.51 6.50 -9.02
CA VAL A 36 5.97 5.60 -7.95
C VAL A 36 6.08 6.33 -6.61
N MET A 37 6.59 7.57 -6.58
CA MET A 37 6.65 8.37 -5.36
C MET A 37 5.26 8.77 -4.84
N ALA A 38 4.32 9.09 -5.74
CA ALA A 38 2.93 9.35 -5.38
C ALA A 38 2.26 8.10 -4.81
N ALA A 39 2.46 6.92 -5.43
CA ALA A 39 1.93 5.66 -4.95
C ALA A 39 2.46 5.27 -3.55
N LYS A 40 3.74 5.55 -3.27
CA LYS A 40 4.34 5.29 -1.95
C LYS A 40 3.78 6.23 -0.88
N ARG A 41 3.45 7.48 -1.23
CA ARG A 41 2.89 8.48 -0.31
C ARG A 41 1.47 8.14 0.16
N PHE A 42 0.70 7.43 -0.67
CA PHE A 42 -0.68 7.03 -0.37
C PHE A 42 -0.84 5.53 -0.13
N ARG A 43 0.17 4.86 0.44
CA ARG A 43 -0.02 3.48 0.91
C ARG A 43 -0.99 3.53 2.10
N SER A 44 -2.27 3.27 1.83
CA SER A 44 -3.29 3.14 2.86
C SER A 44 -2.87 2.05 3.83
N VAL A 45 -2.71 2.39 5.10
CA VAL A 45 -2.41 1.44 6.17
C VAL A 45 -3.46 0.34 6.13
N GLY A 46 -3.02 -0.91 6.02
CA GLY A 46 -3.92 -2.06 5.92
C GLY A 46 -4.79 -2.15 7.18
N ARG A 47 -6.02 -2.65 7.07
CA ARG A 47 -6.90 -2.81 8.25
C ARG A 47 -6.30 -3.72 9.31
N TRP A 48 -5.48 -4.68 8.91
CA TRP A 48 -4.66 -5.51 9.81
C TRP A 48 -3.59 -4.71 10.54
N GLU A 49 -2.90 -3.81 9.85
CA GLU A 49 -1.90 -2.92 10.44
C GLU A 49 -2.57 -1.94 11.43
N LEU A 50 -3.75 -1.41 11.09
CA LEU A 50 -4.56 -0.59 12.01
C LEU A 50 -5.04 -1.38 13.22
N ALA A 51 -5.57 -2.59 13.04
CA ALA A 51 -6.03 -3.43 14.15
C ALA A 51 -4.87 -3.77 15.11
N GLY A 52 -3.70 -4.07 14.56
CA GLY A 52 -2.48 -4.28 15.36
C GLY A 52 -2.01 -3.00 16.06
N ALA A 53 -2.01 -1.86 15.38
CA ALA A 53 -1.62 -0.57 15.97
C ALA A 53 -2.56 -0.14 17.10
N VAL A 54 -3.86 -0.41 16.97
CA VAL A 54 -4.89 -0.07 17.97
C VAL A 54 -4.89 -1.04 19.16
N TRP A 55 -4.34 -2.25 19.01
CA TRP A 55 -4.34 -3.26 20.06
C TRP A 55 -3.57 -2.81 21.32
N LEU A 56 -2.35 -2.33 21.17
CA LEU A 56 -1.52 -1.87 22.28
C LEU A 56 -2.16 -0.73 23.10
N PRO A 57 -2.61 0.38 22.50
CA PRO A 57 -3.27 1.44 23.26
C PRO A 57 -4.58 0.97 23.91
N SER A 58 -5.29 0.02 23.29
CA SER A 58 -6.49 -0.58 23.90
C SER A 58 -6.15 -1.36 25.17
N LEU A 59 -5.07 -2.15 25.17
CA LEU A 59 -4.62 -2.86 26.37
C LEU A 59 -4.28 -1.91 27.51
N VAL A 60 -3.52 -0.84 27.20
CA VAL A 60 -3.19 0.19 28.20
C VAL A 60 -4.45 0.84 28.75
N ALA A 61 -5.42 1.18 27.88
CA ALA A 61 -6.68 1.75 28.32
C ALA A 61 -7.47 0.82 29.25
N ILE A 62 -7.55 -0.48 28.92
CA ILE A 62 -8.25 -1.48 29.75
C ILE A 62 -7.57 -1.61 31.12
N MET A 63 -6.24 -1.61 31.18
CA MET A 63 -5.52 -1.68 32.46
C MET A 63 -5.77 -0.44 33.31
N VAL A 64 -5.61 0.76 32.74
CA VAL A 64 -5.83 2.03 33.46
C VAL A 64 -7.28 2.15 33.95
N LEU A 65 -8.26 1.84 33.09
CA LEU A 65 -9.67 1.87 33.45
C LEU A 65 -10.03 0.81 34.49
N GLY A 66 -9.41 -0.38 34.41
CA GLY A 66 -9.60 -1.45 35.37
C GLY A 66 -9.14 -1.06 36.76
N GLU A 67 -7.95 -0.48 36.88
CA GLU A 67 -7.42 0.05 38.14
C GLU A 67 -8.30 1.18 38.70
N TRP A 68 -8.70 2.13 37.85
CA TRP A 68 -9.59 3.22 38.26
C TRP A 68 -10.95 2.74 38.77
N ALA A 69 -11.47 1.67 38.17
CA ALA A 69 -12.74 1.07 38.56
C ALA A 69 -12.63 0.06 39.72
N ASN A 70 -11.42 -0.20 40.26
CA ASN A 70 -11.15 -1.33 41.15
C ASN A 70 -11.74 -2.64 40.62
N ALA A 71 -11.64 -2.87 39.31
CA ALA A 71 -12.25 -4.01 38.66
C ALA A 71 -11.51 -5.30 39.07
N PRO A 72 -12.24 -6.39 39.39
CA PRO A 72 -11.60 -7.66 39.68
C PRO A 72 -10.91 -8.21 38.43
N ALA A 73 -9.77 -8.88 38.61
CA ALA A 73 -8.97 -9.49 37.54
C ALA A 73 -9.77 -10.25 36.45
N PRO A 74 -10.79 -11.09 36.75
CA PRO A 74 -11.58 -11.75 35.71
C PRO A 74 -12.35 -10.77 34.80
N MET A 75 -12.75 -9.61 35.32
CA MET A 75 -13.45 -8.60 34.54
C MET A 75 -12.51 -7.90 33.56
N ALA A 76 -11.27 -7.61 33.98
CA ALA A 76 -10.23 -7.09 33.09
C ALA A 76 -9.89 -8.09 31.98
N LEU A 77 -9.77 -9.39 32.31
CA LEU A 77 -9.58 -10.45 31.32
C LEU A 77 -10.73 -10.53 30.31
N ALA A 78 -11.98 -10.42 30.76
CA ALA A 78 -13.14 -10.39 29.89
C ALA A 78 -13.11 -9.18 28.94
N ALA A 79 -12.73 -8.00 29.44
CA ALA A 79 -12.57 -6.79 28.64
C ALA A 79 -11.48 -6.95 27.56
N VAL A 80 -10.32 -7.52 27.90
CA VAL A 80 -9.24 -7.81 26.94
C VAL A 80 -9.72 -8.78 25.86
N ALA A 81 -10.38 -9.88 26.23
CA ALA A 81 -10.89 -10.86 25.28
C ALA A 81 -11.92 -10.23 24.32
N LEU A 82 -12.84 -9.42 24.84
CA LEU A 82 -13.84 -8.72 24.02
C LEU A 82 -13.20 -7.72 23.06
N ALA A 83 -12.24 -6.92 23.54
CA ALA A 83 -11.50 -5.97 22.69
C ALA A 83 -10.73 -6.69 21.58
N PHE A 84 -10.11 -7.84 21.89
CA PHE A 84 -9.40 -8.65 20.91
C PHE A 84 -10.35 -9.17 19.83
N LEU A 85 -11.48 -9.75 20.23
CA LEU A 85 -12.48 -10.26 19.30
C LEU A 85 -13.07 -9.16 18.42
N ALA A 86 -13.30 -7.96 18.99
CA ALA A 86 -13.80 -6.81 18.23
C ALA A 86 -12.78 -6.36 17.16
N LEU A 87 -11.50 -6.27 17.50
CA LEU A 87 -10.44 -5.91 16.56
C LEU A 87 -10.20 -6.99 15.52
N LEU A 88 -10.28 -8.27 15.91
CA LEU A 88 -10.17 -9.41 14.99
C LEU A 88 -11.34 -9.41 14.00
N ALA A 89 -12.57 -9.23 14.48
CA ALA A 89 -13.74 -9.08 13.63
C ALA A 89 -13.59 -7.87 12.70
N PHE A 90 -13.10 -6.73 13.20
CA PHE A 90 -12.84 -5.55 12.38
C PHE A 90 -11.81 -5.80 11.28
N ALA A 91 -10.75 -6.55 11.56
CA ALA A 91 -9.75 -6.94 10.57
C ALA A 91 -10.36 -7.85 9.49
N LEU A 92 -11.14 -8.86 9.89
CA LEU A 92 -11.72 -9.86 8.99
C LEU A 92 -12.91 -9.35 8.15
N LEU A 93 -13.75 -8.48 8.70
CA LEU A 93 -14.97 -8.01 8.02
C LEU A 93 -14.69 -6.98 6.92
N GLY A 94 -13.46 -6.48 6.83
CA GLY A 94 -13.08 -5.42 5.91
C GLY A 94 -12.92 -5.83 4.46
N ASP A 95 -12.54 -7.07 4.18
CA ASP A 95 -12.35 -7.57 2.82
C ASP A 95 -13.65 -7.66 2.03
N ARG A 96 -14.80 -7.80 2.71
CA ARG A 96 -16.09 -8.03 2.05
C ARG A 96 -16.72 -6.77 1.45
N ARG A 97 -16.37 -5.57 1.92
CA ARG A 97 -17.03 -4.31 1.47
C ARG A 97 -16.38 -3.66 0.25
N LEU A 98 -15.16 -4.02 -0.11
CA LEU A 98 -14.44 -3.42 -1.26
C LEU A 98 -14.68 -4.16 -2.59
N ARG A 99 -15.44 -5.26 -2.58
CA ARG A 99 -15.72 -6.09 -3.77
C ARG A 99 -17.08 -5.82 -4.44
N LEU A 100 -17.78 -4.75 -4.05
CA LEU A 100 -19.12 -4.38 -4.54
C LEU A 100 -19.16 -3.00 -5.22
N LYS A 101 -18.07 -2.58 -5.87
CA LYS A 101 -18.08 -1.46 -6.81
C LYS A 101 -17.35 -1.82 -8.08
#